data_AF-A0A165XUY5-F1
#
_entry.id   AF-A0A165XUY5-F1
#
_cell.length_a   1.000
_cell.length_b   1.000
_cell.length_c   1.000
_cell.angle_alpha   90.00
_cell.angle_beta   90.00
_cell.angle_gamma   90.00
#
_symmetry.space_group_name_H-M   'P 1'
#
loop_
_entity.id
_entity.type
_entity.pdbx_description
1 polymer ?
#
loop_
_entity_poly.entity_id
_entity_poly.type
_entity_poly.pdbx_seq_one_letter_code
_entity_poly.pdbx_strand_id
1 'polypeptide(L)'
;MPTEKTHQKVVASFIELLTTHRIEEITYTAIADHAGVKIDVVRACCNGKLELLAAFMREIDQKVLRERDPDLMEETPRDRLFDVLMCRLDLLGPHKESIRNLYKTVAKDPALALHLHKQVARSMKWMLVAAGIEEFGLRSVGMSNALAVGFKRVVHVWLNDDAPGHPKVMVAVDDMLADGEKWMGRACRVEKVAAPILEGLGRLCRRPNRSGSTSASDGTGGDAEVRP
;
A
#
# COMPACT_ATOMS: atom_id res chain seq x y z
N MET A 1 -15.73 -22.70 11.42
CA MET A 1 -14.68 -21.91 10.74
C MET A 1 -13.39 -22.05 11.53
N PRO A 2 -12.21 -22.09 10.90
CA PRO A 2 -10.94 -22.11 11.62
C PRO A 2 -10.85 -20.91 12.57
N THR A 3 -10.22 -21.10 13.74
CA THR A 3 -9.99 -19.97 14.65
C THR A 3 -8.90 -19.05 14.11
N GLU A 4 -8.88 -17.79 14.54
CA GLU A 4 -7.81 -16.85 14.18
C GLU A 4 -6.42 -17.39 14.52
N LYS A 5 -6.27 -18.04 15.68
CA LYS A 5 -5.02 -18.71 16.08
C LYS A 5 -4.63 -19.82 15.11
N THR A 6 -5.60 -20.57 14.59
CA THR A 6 -5.37 -21.63 13.60
C THR A 6 -4.90 -21.04 12.27
N HIS A 7 -5.53 -19.94 11.82
CA HIS A 7 -5.12 -19.26 10.60
C HIS A 7 -3.67 -18.72 10.70
N GLN A 8 -3.34 -18.04 11.80
CA GLN A 8 -1.97 -17.56 12.08
C GLN A 8 -0.95 -18.70 12.10
N LYS A 9 -1.29 -19.85 12.69
CA LYS A 9 -0.41 -21.03 12.70
C LYS A 9 -0.14 -21.57 11.29
N VAL A 10 -1.16 -21.60 10.43
CA VAL A 10 -1.01 -22.02 9.02
C VAL A 10 -0.15 -21.03 8.24
N VAL A 11 -0.35 -19.72 8.43
CA VAL A 11 0.46 -18.67 7.81
C VAL A 11 1.92 -18.78 8.26
N ALA A 12 2.18 -18.87 9.57
CA ALA A 12 3.52 -19.00 10.13
C ALA A 12 4.25 -20.24 9.58
N SER A 13 3.57 -21.39 9.54
CA SER A 13 4.13 -22.64 8.99
C SER A 13 4.49 -22.50 7.51
N PHE A 14 3.64 -21.83 6.72
CA PHE A 14 3.95 -21.55 5.32
C PHE A 14 5.19 -20.64 5.16
N ILE A 15 5.30 -19.59 5.98
CA ILE A 15 6.44 -18.67 5.94
C ILE A 15 7.73 -19.36 6.40
N GLU A 16 7.65 -20.27 7.38
CA GLU A 16 8.80 -21.07 7.82
C GLU A 16 9.27 -22.04 6.73
N LEU A 17 8.36 -22.68 5.99
CA LEU A 17 8.74 -23.54 4.86
C LEU A 17 9.47 -22.77 3.74
N LEU A 18 9.21 -21.47 3.55
CA LEU A 18 9.92 -20.63 2.59
C LEU A 18 11.40 -20.41 2.94
N THR A 19 11.84 -20.70 4.17
CA THR A 19 13.26 -20.63 4.54
C THR A 19 14.14 -21.61 3.77
N THR A 20 13.55 -22.73 3.33
CA THR A 20 14.27 -23.87 2.74
C THR A 20 13.73 -24.28 1.37
N HIS A 21 12.46 -23.97 1.07
CA HIS A 21 11.79 -24.41 -0.15
C HIS A 21 11.37 -23.21 -1.00
N ARG A 22 11.34 -23.40 -2.32
CA ARG A 22 10.72 -22.43 -3.22
C ARG A 22 9.20 -22.48 -3.06
N ILE A 23 8.52 -21.36 -3.27
CA ILE A 23 7.05 -21.28 -3.12
C ILE A 23 6.31 -22.31 -4.00
N GLU A 24 6.85 -22.66 -5.16
CA GLU A 24 6.29 -23.67 -6.07
C GLU A 24 6.33 -25.09 -5.46
N GLU A 25 7.40 -25.41 -4.71
CA GLU A 25 7.68 -26.74 -4.16
C GLU A 25 6.87 -27.03 -2.89
N ILE A 26 6.44 -25.99 -2.17
CA ILE A 26 5.67 -26.15 -0.94
C ILE A 26 4.29 -26.74 -1.27
N THR A 27 3.92 -27.90 -0.74
CA THR A 27 2.59 -28.47 -0.94
C THR A 27 1.65 -28.06 0.19
N TYR A 28 0.32 -28.10 -0.04
CA TYR A 28 -0.65 -27.87 1.05
C TYR A 28 -0.61 -28.97 2.11
N THR A 29 -0.20 -30.20 1.73
CA THR A 29 0.06 -31.27 2.69
C THR A 29 1.25 -30.95 3.59
N ALA A 30 2.36 -30.48 3.02
CA ALA A 30 3.52 -30.06 3.80
C ALA A 30 3.19 -28.92 4.78
N ILE A 31 2.37 -27.94 4.35
CA ILE A 31 1.87 -26.89 5.25
C ILE A 31 1.01 -27.48 6.39
N ALA A 32 0.12 -28.43 6.08
CA ALA A 32 -0.74 -29.06 7.06
C ALA A 32 0.07 -29.84 8.10
N ASP A 33 1.02 -30.66 7.64
CA ASP A 33 1.91 -31.47 8.47
C ASP A 33 2.77 -30.58 9.37
N HIS A 34 3.40 -29.54 8.80
CA HIS A 34 4.21 -28.57 9.54
C HIS A 34 3.38 -27.80 10.57
N ALA A 35 2.15 -27.41 10.23
CA ALA A 35 1.23 -26.75 11.15
C ALA A 35 0.60 -27.71 12.17
N GLY A 36 0.76 -29.03 12.02
CA GLY A 36 0.08 -30.03 12.85
C GLY A 36 -1.44 -29.91 12.79
N VAL A 37 -2.00 -29.63 11.60
CA VAL A 37 -3.44 -29.54 11.36
C VAL A 37 -3.84 -30.46 10.22
N LYS A 38 -5.14 -30.76 10.11
CA LYS A 38 -5.66 -31.52 8.96
C LYS A 38 -5.73 -30.65 7.70
N ILE A 39 -5.65 -31.26 6.52
CA ILE A 39 -5.64 -30.56 5.24
C ILE A 39 -6.95 -29.77 4.96
N ASP A 40 -8.09 -30.23 5.46
CA ASP A 40 -9.37 -29.52 5.35
C ASP A 40 -9.33 -28.17 6.10
N VAL A 41 -8.58 -28.10 7.21
CA VAL A 41 -8.34 -26.86 7.94
C VAL A 41 -7.51 -25.88 7.09
N VAL A 42 -6.47 -26.35 6.40
CA VAL A 42 -5.66 -25.51 5.49
C VAL A 42 -6.51 -24.94 4.37
N ARG A 43 -7.39 -25.75 3.76
CA ARG A 43 -8.32 -25.30 2.72
C ARG A 43 -9.32 -24.27 3.23
N ALA A 44 -9.77 -24.40 4.48
CA ALA A 44 -10.67 -23.45 5.11
C ALA A 44 -9.97 -22.12 5.48
N CYS A 45 -8.64 -22.14 5.69
CA CYS A 45 -7.85 -20.94 5.98
C CYS A 45 -7.47 -20.14 4.74
N CYS A 46 -7.35 -20.76 3.57
CA CYS A 46 -6.90 -20.06 2.36
C CYS A 46 -7.41 -20.68 1.06
N ASN A 47 -7.50 -19.84 0.02
CA ASN A 47 -7.76 -20.23 -1.36
C ASN A 47 -6.46 -20.48 -2.13
N GLY A 48 -5.33 -20.02 -1.62
CA GLY A 48 -4.02 -20.42 -2.11
C GLY A 48 -2.84 -19.78 -1.39
N LYS A 49 -1.61 -20.18 -1.78
CA LYS A 49 -0.35 -19.71 -1.17
C LYS A 49 -0.18 -18.19 -1.18
N LEU A 50 -0.66 -17.51 -2.23
CA LEU A 50 -0.62 -16.04 -2.32
C LEU A 50 -1.50 -15.36 -1.28
N GLU A 51 -2.58 -16.01 -0.84
CA GLU A 51 -3.43 -15.50 0.23
C GLU A 51 -2.74 -15.64 1.59
N LEU A 52 -2.01 -16.74 1.82
CA LEU A 52 -1.16 -16.90 3.01
C LEU A 52 -0.06 -15.84 3.07
N LEU A 53 0.58 -15.54 1.94
CA LEU A 53 1.58 -14.48 1.88
C LEU A 53 0.97 -13.09 2.08
N ALA A 54 -0.23 -12.83 1.54
CA ALA A 54 -0.96 -11.61 1.81
C ALA A 54 -1.39 -11.49 3.28
N ALA A 55 -1.76 -12.60 3.92
CA ALA A 55 -2.05 -12.66 5.34
C ALA A 55 -0.82 -12.30 6.17
N PHE A 56 0.33 -12.90 5.88
CA PHE A 56 1.60 -12.54 6.51
C PHE A 56 1.92 -11.05 6.39
N MET A 57 1.78 -10.47 5.18
CA MET A 57 2.00 -9.01 5.01
C MET A 57 1.05 -8.18 5.88
N ARG A 58 -0.23 -8.57 5.95
CA ARG A 58 -1.21 -7.89 6.82
C ARG A 58 -0.85 -8.02 8.29
N GLU A 59 -0.35 -9.16 8.74
CA GLU A 59 0.10 -9.36 10.12
C GLU A 59 1.27 -8.44 10.47
N ILE A 60 2.25 -8.30 9.57
CA ILE A 60 3.35 -7.34 9.73
C ILE A 60 2.83 -5.90 9.75
N ASP A 61 1.97 -5.52 8.80
CA ASP A 61 1.39 -4.18 8.75
C ASP A 61 0.61 -3.83 10.04
N GLN A 62 -0.14 -4.79 10.58
CA GLN A 62 -0.86 -4.62 11.84
C GLN A 62 0.08 -4.42 13.03
N LYS A 63 1.23 -5.11 13.07
CA LYS A 63 2.24 -4.91 14.12
C LYS A 63 2.83 -3.50 14.04
N VAL A 64 3.24 -3.06 12.85
CA VAL A 64 3.71 -1.68 12.62
C VAL A 64 2.68 -0.65 13.08
N LEU A 65 1.41 -0.84 12.72
CA LEU A 65 0.33 0.07 13.12
C LEU A 65 0.08 0.11 14.63
N ARG A 66 0.36 -0.98 15.35
CA ARG A 66 0.25 -1.04 16.82
C ARG A 66 1.45 -0.43 17.53
N GLU A 67 2.63 -0.52 16.93
CA GLU A 67 3.88 0.04 17.45
C GLU A 67 4.05 1.52 17.12
N ARG A 68 3.04 2.14 16.47
CA ARG A 68 3.03 3.57 16.15
C ARG A 68 3.20 4.41 17.41
N ASP A 69 4.32 5.14 17.44
CA ASP A 69 4.60 6.13 18.48
C ASP A 69 3.78 7.41 18.22
N PRO A 70 2.89 7.83 19.13
CA PRO A 70 2.18 9.10 19.05
C PRO A 70 3.11 10.32 19.09
N ASP A 71 4.28 10.20 19.71
CA ASP A 71 5.19 11.32 19.97
C ASP A 71 5.94 11.74 18.70
N LEU A 72 6.03 10.86 17.70
CA LEU A 72 6.61 11.17 16.37
C LEU A 72 5.75 12.13 15.53
N MET A 73 4.54 12.50 15.97
CA MET A 73 3.66 13.39 15.21
C MET A 73 4.20 14.82 15.06
N GLU A 74 5.18 15.22 15.88
CA GLU A 74 5.86 16.52 15.80
C GLU A 74 6.90 16.59 14.68
N GLU A 75 7.32 15.43 14.15
CA GLU A 75 8.34 15.34 13.10
C GLU A 75 7.79 15.60 11.70
N THR A 76 8.68 15.73 10.71
CA THR A 76 8.26 15.88 9.32
C THR A 76 7.59 14.59 8.80
N PRO A 77 6.66 14.66 7.84
CA PRO A 77 6.06 13.45 7.26
C PRO A 77 7.08 12.46 6.67
N ARG A 78 8.24 12.96 6.23
CA ARG A 78 9.35 12.15 5.71
C ARG A 78 9.97 11.32 6.82
N ASP A 79 10.30 11.94 7.95
CA ASP A 79 10.98 11.27 9.07
C ASP A 79 10.05 10.22 9.70
N ARG A 80 8.76 10.56 9.88
CA ARG A 80 7.75 9.57 10.31
C ARG A 80 7.64 8.37 9.37
N LEU A 81 7.70 8.60 8.05
CA LEU A 81 7.64 7.50 7.08
C LEU A 81 8.94 6.68 7.08
N PHE A 82 10.09 7.31 7.31
CA PHE A 82 11.36 6.62 7.51
C PHE A 82 11.25 5.63 8.69
N ASP A 83 10.80 6.11 9.85
CA ASP A 83 10.69 5.28 11.06
C ASP A 83 9.69 4.12 10.90
N VAL A 84 8.54 4.40 10.28
CA VAL A 84 7.55 3.35 9.96
C VAL A 84 8.16 2.25 9.08
N LEU A 85 8.97 2.62 8.09
CA LEU A 85 9.60 1.65 7.20
C LEU A 85 10.75 0.90 7.88
N MET A 86 11.48 1.55 8.78
CA MET A 86 12.50 0.89 9.60
C MET A 86 11.87 -0.12 10.57
N CYS A 87 10.85 0.27 11.34
CA CYS A 87 10.06 -0.63 12.20
C CYS A 87 9.54 -1.84 11.41
N ARG A 88 9.03 -1.61 10.20
CA ARG A 88 8.58 -2.69 9.32
C ARG A 88 9.72 -3.66 8.96
N LEU A 89 10.91 -3.16 8.62
CA LEU A 89 12.06 -4.00 8.30
C LEU A 89 12.54 -4.80 9.52
N ASP A 90 12.52 -4.22 10.71
CA ASP A 90 12.85 -4.90 11.96
C ASP A 90 11.88 -6.05 12.24
N LEU A 91 10.57 -5.82 12.05
CA LEU A 91 9.54 -6.85 12.15
C LEU A 91 9.67 -7.97 11.10
N LEU A 92 10.26 -7.67 9.94
CA LEU A 92 10.59 -8.66 8.92
C LEU A 92 11.90 -9.41 9.22
N GLY A 93 12.74 -8.89 10.11
CA GLY A 93 14.02 -9.46 10.57
C GLY A 93 14.00 -10.97 10.80
N PRO A 94 13.10 -11.49 11.66
CA PRO A 94 13.02 -12.92 11.94
C PRO A 94 12.69 -13.79 10.71
N HIS A 95 12.15 -13.19 9.65
CA HIS A 95 11.74 -13.87 8.42
C HIS A 95 12.65 -13.55 7.23
N LYS A 96 13.84 -12.97 7.45
CA LYS A 96 14.77 -12.52 6.41
C LYS A 96 15.10 -13.63 5.39
N GLU A 97 15.36 -14.85 5.84
CA GLU A 97 15.66 -15.97 4.93
C GLU A 97 14.46 -16.42 4.08
N SER A 98 13.26 -16.45 4.65
CA SER A 98 12.02 -16.71 3.90
C SER A 98 11.83 -15.66 2.79
N ILE A 99 12.06 -14.38 3.13
CA ILE A 99 11.97 -13.28 2.17
C ILE A 99 13.07 -13.37 1.11
N ARG A 100 14.30 -13.76 1.49
CA ARG A 100 15.43 -13.96 0.58
C ARG A 100 15.11 -15.00 -0.48
N ASN A 101 14.56 -16.14 -0.09
CA ASN A 101 14.19 -17.20 -1.04
C ASN A 101 12.99 -16.80 -1.91
N LEU A 102 11.97 -16.17 -1.31
CA LEU A 102 10.85 -15.63 -2.07
C LEU A 102 11.34 -14.63 -3.13
N TYR A 103 12.27 -13.73 -2.79
CA TYR A 103 12.83 -12.74 -3.71
C TYR A 103 13.52 -13.41 -4.93
N LYS A 104 14.24 -14.51 -4.71
CA LYS A 104 14.90 -15.28 -5.80
C LYS A 104 13.88 -15.89 -6.76
N THR A 105 12.76 -16.41 -6.25
CA THR A 105 11.68 -16.94 -7.09
C THR A 105 11.01 -15.82 -7.89
N VAL A 106 10.67 -14.71 -7.22
CA VAL A 106 9.99 -13.56 -7.82
C VAL A 106 10.80 -12.94 -8.96
N ALA A 107 12.13 -12.95 -8.86
CA ALA A 107 13.00 -12.49 -9.93
C ALA A 107 12.90 -13.33 -11.22
N LYS A 108 12.46 -14.59 -11.13
CA LYS A 108 12.35 -15.54 -12.24
C LYS A 108 10.93 -15.68 -12.79
N ASP A 109 9.92 -15.22 -12.06
CA ASP A 109 8.51 -15.29 -12.45
C ASP A 109 7.88 -13.88 -12.50
N PRO A 110 7.75 -13.28 -13.71
CA PRO A 110 7.13 -11.96 -13.89
C PRO A 110 5.66 -11.91 -13.46
N ALA A 111 4.92 -13.00 -13.62
CA ALA A 111 3.50 -13.04 -13.24
C ALA A 111 3.37 -13.00 -11.72
N LEU A 112 4.19 -13.77 -10.99
CA LEU A 112 4.27 -13.71 -9.53
C LEU A 112 4.71 -12.32 -9.05
N ALA A 113 5.72 -11.73 -9.70
CA ALA A 113 6.19 -10.38 -9.38
C ALA A 113 5.08 -9.34 -9.46
N LEU A 114 4.24 -9.38 -10.50
CA LEU A 114 3.12 -8.45 -10.65
C LEU A 114 2.06 -8.65 -9.57
N HIS A 115 1.76 -9.90 -9.20
CA HIS A 115 0.81 -10.20 -8.13
C HIS A 115 1.31 -9.69 -6.79
N LEU A 116 2.58 -9.90 -6.47
CA LEU A 116 3.18 -9.41 -5.23
C LEU A 116 3.27 -7.90 -5.20
N HIS A 117 3.60 -7.26 -6.32
CA HIS A 117 3.59 -5.80 -6.40
C HIS A 117 2.23 -5.23 -5.97
N LYS A 118 1.11 -5.83 -6.42
CA LYS A 118 -0.23 -5.41 -5.98
C LYS A 118 -0.51 -5.63 -4.48
N GLN A 119 0.11 -6.62 -3.85
CA GLN A 119 0.02 -6.82 -2.39
C GLN A 119 0.86 -5.78 -1.66
N VAL A 120 2.12 -5.60 -2.08
CA VAL A 120 3.05 -4.62 -1.51
C VAL A 120 2.50 -3.21 -1.65
N ALA A 121 1.95 -2.82 -2.80
CA ALA A 121 1.33 -1.49 -2.98
C ALA A 121 0.12 -1.25 -2.05
N ARG A 122 -0.65 -2.29 -1.71
CA ARG A 122 -1.72 -2.17 -0.71
C ARG A 122 -1.16 -2.04 0.70
N SER A 123 -0.09 -2.76 0.98
CA SER A 123 0.63 -2.72 2.24
C SER A 123 1.31 -1.36 2.48
N MET A 124 1.94 -0.79 1.45
CA MET A 124 2.53 0.55 1.46
C MET A 124 1.51 1.65 1.72
N LYS A 125 0.25 1.46 1.29
CA LYS A 125 -0.83 2.38 1.67
C LYS A 125 -1.01 2.44 3.19
N TRP A 126 -0.93 1.29 3.89
CA TRP A 126 -1.01 1.27 5.35
C TRP A 126 0.22 1.87 6.02
N MET A 127 1.41 1.77 5.40
CA MET A 127 2.61 2.46 5.90
C MET A 127 2.48 3.98 5.80
N LEU A 128 1.90 4.48 4.70
CA LEU A 128 1.57 5.91 4.56
C LEU A 128 0.60 6.36 5.66
N VAL A 129 -0.46 5.57 5.92
CA VAL A 129 -1.41 5.85 7.01
C VAL A 129 -0.72 5.84 8.39
N ALA A 130 0.17 4.88 8.64
CA ALA A 130 0.95 4.82 9.89
C ALA A 130 1.77 6.10 10.12
N ALA A 131 2.37 6.63 9.04
CA ALA A 131 3.11 7.90 9.03
C ALA A 131 2.22 9.15 9.05
N GLY A 132 0.89 9.01 9.15
CA GLY A 132 -0.07 10.12 9.12
C GLY A 132 -0.20 10.79 7.75
N ILE A 133 0.17 10.10 6.67
CA ILE A 133 0.05 10.57 5.29
C ILE A 133 -1.23 9.96 4.69
N GLU A 134 -2.33 10.69 4.79
CA GLU A 134 -3.60 10.29 4.21
C GLU A 134 -3.90 11.07 2.93
N GLU A 135 -3.92 10.33 1.82
CA GLU A 135 -4.18 10.85 0.49
C GLU A 135 -5.31 10.03 -0.15
N PHE A 136 -6.12 10.66 -0.98
CA PHE A 136 -7.30 10.06 -1.59
C PHE A 136 -7.19 9.98 -3.12
N GLY A 137 -8.01 9.12 -3.73
CA GLY A 137 -8.09 9.00 -5.19
C GLY A 137 -6.79 8.52 -5.86
N LEU A 138 -6.54 9.03 -7.07
CA LEU A 138 -5.41 8.61 -7.92
C LEU A 138 -4.05 8.91 -7.29
N ARG A 139 -3.94 9.97 -6.49
CA ARG A 139 -2.72 10.35 -5.78
C ARG A 139 -2.32 9.29 -4.76
N SER A 140 -3.28 8.81 -3.96
CA SER A 140 -3.09 7.69 -3.02
C SER A 140 -2.54 6.45 -3.72
N VAL A 141 -3.15 6.10 -4.86
CA VAL A 141 -2.73 4.94 -5.67
C VAL A 141 -1.33 5.14 -6.24
N GLY A 142 -1.03 6.32 -6.78
CA GLY A 142 0.29 6.65 -7.30
C GLY A 142 1.37 6.56 -6.23
N MET A 143 1.14 7.16 -5.06
CA MET A 143 2.07 7.16 -3.94
C MET A 143 2.34 5.74 -3.41
N SER A 144 1.30 4.93 -3.23
CA SER A 144 1.49 3.58 -2.70
C SER A 144 2.22 2.66 -3.69
N ASN A 145 2.03 2.86 -5.00
CA ASN A 145 2.78 2.15 -6.04
C ASN A 145 4.23 2.62 -6.14
N ALA A 146 4.47 3.94 -6.11
CA ALA A 146 5.82 4.50 -6.11
C ALA A 146 6.61 4.02 -4.89
N LEU A 147 5.99 4.06 -3.71
CA LEU A 147 6.58 3.56 -2.48
C LEU A 147 6.87 2.05 -2.56
N ALA A 148 5.98 1.25 -3.16
CA ALA A 148 6.24 -0.18 -3.35
C ALA A 148 7.45 -0.45 -4.26
N VAL A 149 7.61 0.32 -5.34
CA VAL A 149 8.78 0.22 -6.24
C VAL A 149 10.07 0.62 -5.52
N GLY A 150 10.03 1.71 -4.75
CA GLY A 150 11.16 2.14 -3.93
C GLY A 150 11.52 1.10 -2.87
N PHE A 151 10.52 0.62 -2.12
CA PHE A 151 10.71 -0.32 -1.03
C PHE A 151 11.27 -1.65 -1.51
N LYS A 152 10.95 -2.09 -2.73
CA LYS A 152 11.60 -3.25 -3.36
C LYS A 152 13.13 -3.10 -3.40
N ARG A 153 13.65 -1.90 -3.70
CA ARG A 153 15.10 -1.64 -3.72
C ARG A 153 15.69 -1.68 -2.31
N VAL A 154 14.99 -1.07 -1.34
CA VAL A 154 15.37 -1.12 0.08
C VAL A 154 15.45 -2.56 0.57
N VAL A 155 14.43 -3.38 0.31
CA VAL A 155 14.42 -4.81 0.66
C VAL A 155 15.59 -5.54 0.01
N HIS A 156 15.91 -5.23 -1.25
CA HIS A 156 17.08 -5.82 -1.90
C HIS A 156 18.40 -5.47 -1.19
N VAL A 157 18.57 -4.23 -0.75
CA VAL A 157 19.75 -3.82 0.04
C VAL A 157 19.75 -4.53 1.40
N TRP A 158 18.63 -4.53 2.11
CA TRP A 158 18.47 -5.16 3.42
C TRP A 158 18.74 -6.67 3.40
N LEU A 159 18.29 -7.37 2.36
CA LEU A 159 18.58 -8.81 2.17
C LEU A 159 20.08 -9.11 2.00
N ASN A 160 20.86 -8.13 1.55
CA ASN A 160 22.30 -8.27 1.32
C ASN A 160 23.15 -7.53 2.39
N ASP A 161 22.52 -6.93 3.39
CA ASP A 161 23.19 -6.22 4.47
C ASP A 161 23.16 -7.03 5.77
N ASP A 162 24.31 -7.54 6.16
CA ASP A 162 24.50 -8.29 7.41
C ASP A 162 25.27 -7.46 8.47
N ALA A 163 25.51 -6.16 8.19
CA ALA A 163 26.15 -5.27 9.15
C ALA A 163 25.20 -4.92 10.30
N PRO A 164 25.71 -4.87 11.56
CA PRO A 164 24.91 -4.42 12.70
C PRO A 164 24.46 -2.98 12.49
N GLY A 165 23.19 -2.69 12.80
CA GLY A 165 22.59 -1.36 12.64
C GLY A 165 22.22 -0.96 11.21
N HIS A 166 22.44 -1.83 10.22
CA HIS A 166 21.96 -1.66 8.83
C HIS A 166 22.23 -0.28 8.19
N PRO A 167 23.45 0.26 8.24
CA PRO A 167 23.74 1.61 7.74
C PRO A 167 23.43 1.80 6.25
N LYS A 168 23.58 0.74 5.43
CA LYS A 168 23.25 0.81 4.01
C LYS A 168 21.75 0.86 3.76
N VAL A 169 20.97 0.22 4.64
CA VAL A 169 19.51 0.21 4.56
C VAL A 169 18.97 1.58 4.89
N MET A 170 19.50 2.24 5.94
CA MET A 170 19.11 3.60 6.29
C MET A 170 19.30 4.56 5.11
N VAL A 171 20.48 4.53 4.48
CA VAL A 171 20.75 5.34 3.28
C VAL A 171 19.80 5.01 2.14
N ALA A 172 19.51 3.72 1.90
CA ALA A 172 18.59 3.32 0.84
C ALA A 172 17.15 3.80 1.08
N VAL A 173 16.68 3.83 2.34
CA VAL A 173 15.38 4.40 2.71
C VAL A 173 15.39 5.91 2.49
N ASP A 174 16.43 6.61 2.98
CA ASP A 174 16.58 8.06 2.84
C ASP A 174 16.55 8.52 1.38
N ASP A 175 17.33 7.85 0.52
CA ASP A 175 17.41 8.14 -0.92
C ASP A 175 16.07 7.91 -1.61
N MET A 176 15.40 6.81 -1.29
CA MET A 176 14.07 6.49 -1.81
C MET A 176 13.05 7.58 -1.44
N LEU A 177 13.06 8.05 -0.19
CA LEU A 177 12.15 9.10 0.26
C LEU A 177 12.47 10.45 -0.39
N ALA A 178 13.75 10.81 -0.49
CA ALA A 178 14.19 12.04 -1.16
C ALA A 178 13.82 12.07 -2.65
N ASP A 179 13.88 10.92 -3.32
CA ASP A 179 13.42 10.80 -4.71
C ASP A 179 11.90 10.94 -4.83
N GLY A 180 11.15 10.40 -3.86
CA GLY A 180 9.70 10.58 -3.74
C GLY A 180 9.30 12.05 -3.61
N GLU A 181 9.96 12.81 -2.74
CA GLU A 181 9.70 14.25 -2.55
C GLU A 181 9.98 15.05 -3.81
N LYS A 182 11.12 14.79 -4.48
CA LYS A 182 11.45 15.44 -5.76
C LYS A 182 10.39 15.14 -6.81
N TRP A 183 9.88 13.91 -6.87
CA TRP A 183 8.87 13.51 -7.84
C TRP A 183 7.52 14.19 -7.56
N MET A 184 7.10 14.24 -6.29
CA MET A 184 5.88 14.94 -5.87
C MET A 184 5.97 16.45 -6.10
N GLY A 185 7.11 17.06 -5.82
CA GLY A 185 7.36 18.48 -6.10
C GLY A 185 7.28 18.81 -7.59
N ARG A 186 7.74 17.90 -8.47
CA ARG A 186 7.60 18.02 -9.92
C ARG A 186 6.16 17.80 -10.38
N ALA A 187 5.47 16.80 -9.86
CA ALA A 187 4.07 16.51 -10.20
C ALA A 187 3.15 17.70 -9.86
N CYS A 188 3.30 18.29 -8.68
CA CYS A 188 2.56 19.49 -8.28
C CYS A 188 2.87 20.70 -9.20
N ARG A 189 4.11 20.83 -9.69
CA ARG A 189 4.47 21.85 -10.68
C ARG A 189 3.79 21.60 -12.03
N VAL A 190 3.75 20.35 -12.50
CA VAL A 190 3.09 19.97 -13.75
C VAL A 190 1.59 20.20 -13.65
N GLU A 191 0.94 19.87 -12.54
CA GLU A 191 -0.48 20.17 -12.32
C GLU A 191 -0.77 21.67 -12.38
N LYS A 192 0.07 22.51 -11.75
CA LYS A 192 -0.07 23.98 -11.82
C LYS A 192 0.14 24.54 -13.23
N VAL A 193 1.03 23.93 -14.02
CA VAL A 193 1.31 24.34 -15.41
C VAL A 193 0.26 23.80 -16.38
N ALA A 194 -0.31 22.63 -16.11
CA ALA A 194 -1.34 22.01 -16.94
C ALA A 194 -2.76 22.50 -16.62
N ALA A 195 -3.00 23.05 -15.42
CA ALA A 195 -4.26 23.64 -15.00
C ALA A 195 -4.87 24.64 -16.02
N PRO A 196 -4.14 25.65 -16.55
CA PRO A 196 -4.70 26.56 -17.54
C PRO A 196 -5.03 25.89 -18.89
N ILE A 197 -4.32 24.82 -19.26
CA ILE A 197 -4.55 24.07 -20.51
C ILE A 197 -5.79 23.18 -20.38
N LEU A 198 -5.95 22.52 -19.22
CA LEU A 198 -7.13 21.72 -18.86
C LEU A 198 -8.38 22.60 -18.70
N GLU A 199 -8.26 23.79 -18.10
CA GLU A 199 -9.34 24.78 -18.06
C GLU A 199 -9.69 25.31 -19.46
N GLY A 200 -8.70 25.50 -20.33
CA GLY A 200 -8.89 25.88 -21.74
C GLY A 200 -9.66 24.82 -22.54
N LEU A 201 -9.31 23.54 -22.36
CA LEU A 201 -10.03 22.41 -22.95
C LEU A 201 -11.44 22.22 -22.36
N GLY A 202 -11.62 22.50 -21.07
CA GLY A 202 -12.93 22.51 -20.41
C GLY A 202 -13.88 23.61 -20.93
N ARG A 203 -13.33 24.75 -21.40
CA ARG A 203 -14.13 25.79 -22.09
C ARG A 203 -14.59 25.37 -23.48
N LEU A 204 -13.83 24.52 -24.19
CA LEU A 204 -14.21 24.00 -25.52
C LEU A 204 -15.35 22.97 -25.46
N CYS A 205 -15.52 22.27 -24.33
CA CYS A 205 -16.64 21.35 -24.11
C CYS A 205 -17.84 21.98 -23.40
N ARG A 206 -17.83 23.30 -23.14
CA ARG A 206 -18.97 24.00 -22.55
C ARG A 206 -20.04 24.23 -23.63
N ARG A 207 -21.03 23.33 -23.69
CA ARG A 207 -22.22 23.48 -24.54
C ARG A 207 -22.79 24.90 -24.39
N PRO A 208 -23.11 25.61 -25.49
CA PRO A 208 -23.77 26.90 -25.39
C PRO A 208 -25.14 26.70 -24.76
N ASN A 209 -25.38 27.41 -23.64
CA ASN A 209 -26.69 27.46 -23.02
C ASN A 209 -27.66 28.10 -24.03
N ARG A 210 -28.64 27.32 -24.48
CA ARG A 210 -29.66 27.75 -25.44
C ARG A 210 -30.66 28.60 -24.67
N SER A 211 -30.39 29.90 -24.57
CA SER A 211 -31.37 30.89 -24.16
C SER A 211 -32.47 30.97 -25.24
N GLY A 212 -33.49 30.13 -25.11
CA GLY A 212 -34.75 30.30 -25.83
C GLY A 212 -35.62 31.24 -25.02
N SER A 213 -35.83 32.45 -25.55
CA SER A 213 -36.88 33.35 -25.13
C SER A 213 -38.25 32.73 -25.43
N THR A 214 -39.20 32.87 -24.51
CA THR A 214 -40.62 32.99 -24.88
C THR A 214 -41.28 33.95 -23.90
N SER A 215 -41.87 34.98 -24.48
CA SER A 215 -42.58 36.10 -23.89
C SER A 215 -44.03 35.77 -23.53
N ALA A 216 -44.50 36.42 -22.45
CA ALA A 216 -45.84 36.99 -22.22
C ALA A 216 -47.10 36.11 -22.13
N SER A 217 -47.71 36.10 -20.95
CA SER A 217 -49.11 36.51 -20.66
C SER A 217 -49.29 36.49 -19.12
N ASP A 218 -49.41 37.65 -18.47
CA ASP A 218 -50.66 38.32 -18.06
C ASP A 218 -51.62 37.44 -17.25
N GLY A 219 -51.84 37.82 -15.98
CA GLY A 219 -52.67 37.10 -15.02
C GLY A 219 -52.62 37.70 -13.62
N THR A 220 -53.07 38.94 -13.52
CA THR A 220 -53.54 39.76 -12.38
C THR A 220 -53.91 39.03 -11.07
N GLY A 221 -53.50 39.60 -9.93
CA GLY A 221 -54.33 39.63 -8.72
C GLY A 221 -53.66 39.27 -7.40
N GLY A 222 -53.52 40.25 -6.50
CA GLY A 222 -53.50 40.00 -5.06
C GLY A 222 -52.50 40.81 -4.24
N ASP A 223 -52.73 42.12 -4.12
CA ASP A 223 -52.18 42.92 -3.02
C ASP A 223 -52.68 42.37 -1.68
N ALA A 224 -51.77 42.16 -0.74
CA ALA A 224 -52.07 42.10 0.68
C ALA A 224 -50.93 42.78 1.45
N GLU A 225 -51.02 44.10 1.47
CA GLU A 225 -50.26 44.95 2.38
C GLU A 225 -50.77 44.75 3.82
N VAL A 226 -49.80 44.84 4.72
CA VAL A 226 -49.84 44.50 6.13
C VAL A 226 -50.14 45.77 6.95
N ARG A 227 -50.99 45.58 7.97
CA ARG A 227 -51.16 46.32 9.25
C ARG A 227 -52.11 47.53 9.31
N PRO A 228 -52.57 47.88 10.54
CA PRO A 228 -52.39 47.21 11.85
C PRO A 228 -53.66 46.53 12.40
#